data_AF-A0A5B1CK00-F1
#
_entry.id   AF-A0A5B1CK00-F1
#
_cell.length_a   1.000
_cell.length_b   1.000
_cell.length_c   1.000
_cell.angle_alpha   90.00
_cell.angle_beta   90.00
_cell.angle_gamma   90.00
#
_symmetry.space_group_name_H-M   'P 1'
#
loop_
_entity.id
_entity.type
_entity.pdbx_description
1 polymer ?
#
loop_
_entity_poly.entity_id
_entity_poly.type
_entity_poly.pdbx_seq_one_letter_code
_entity_poly.pdbx_strand_id
1 'polypeptide(L)' 'MTTSSENQTPVKNRPCGDHWFEMTATLSAQETAQFGDWMSESLDELEASLQHFSSPQSRGEAVARR' A
#
# COMPACT_ATOMS: atom_id res chain seq x y z
N MET A 1 33.36 8.04 24.99
CA MET A 1 32.27 8.86 24.43
C MET A 1 31.94 8.26 23.08
N THR A 2 30.86 7.47 22.98
CA THR A 2 30.46 6.77 21.75
C THR A 2 29.26 7.50 21.17
N THR A 3 29.46 8.24 20.07
CA THR A 3 28.38 8.86 19.31
C THR A 3 27.64 7.75 18.56
N SER A 4 26.50 7.29 19.09
CA SER A 4 25.53 6.52 18.30
C SER A 4 25.02 7.45 17.21
N SER A 5 25.40 7.16 15.96
CA SER A 5 24.76 7.75 14.79
C SER A 5 23.36 7.19 14.72
N GLU A 6 22.37 7.99 15.11
CA GLU A 6 20.96 7.70 14.89
C GLU A 6 20.72 7.69 13.37
N ASN A 7 20.84 6.51 12.77
CA ASN A 7 20.39 6.24 11.40
C ASN A 7 18.85 6.18 11.40
N GLN A 8 18.18 7.27 11.76
CA GLN A 8 16.77 7.46 11.43
C GLN A 8 16.69 7.61 9.92
N THR A 9 16.27 6.54 9.23
CA THR A 9 15.68 6.68 7.90
C THR A 9 14.59 7.75 8.00
N PRO A 10 14.60 8.80 7.15
CA PRO A 10 13.58 9.83 7.23
C PRO A 10 12.22 9.17 7.03
N VAL A 11 11.38 9.15 8.06
CA VAL A 11 9.96 8.77 7.99
C VAL A 11 9.15 9.84 7.21
N LYS A 12 9.82 10.65 6.39
CA LYS A 12 9.31 11.93 5.90
C LYS A 12 8.27 11.80 4.80
N ASN A 13 8.18 10.65 4.14
CA ASN A 13 7.31 10.48 2.99
C ASN A 13 6.42 9.25 3.17
N ARG A 14 5.70 9.15 4.30
CA ARG A 14 4.54 8.27 4.32
C ARG A 14 3.47 8.99 3.49
N PRO A 15 3.05 8.46 2.33
CA PRO A 15 2.04 9.14 1.52
C PRO A 15 0.77 9.31 2.36
N CYS A 16 0.46 10.53 2.76
CA CYS A 16 -0.80 10.89 3.40
C CYS A 16 -1.77 11.40 2.32
N GLY A 17 -3.06 11.51 2.64
CA GLY A 17 -4.06 11.98 1.68
C GLY A 17 -3.68 13.33 1.03
N ASP A 18 -3.10 14.23 1.81
CA ASP A 18 -2.65 15.55 1.34
C ASP A 18 -1.54 15.44 0.28
N HIS A 19 -0.63 14.47 0.43
CA HIS A 19 0.46 14.24 -0.52
C HIS A 19 -0.03 13.70 -1.87
N TRP A 20 -1.02 12.81 -1.85
CA TRP A 20 -1.65 12.31 -3.07
C TRP A 20 -2.43 13.41 -3.79
N PHE A 21 -3.09 14.30 -3.04
CA PHE A 21 -3.75 15.45 -3.61
C PHE A 21 -2.74 16.40 -4.26
N GLU A 22 -1.64 16.73 -3.59
CA GLU A 22 -0.57 17.55 -4.18
C GLU A 22 0.00 16.95 -5.47
N MET A 23 0.20 15.63 -5.51
CA MET A 23 0.71 14.92 -6.69
C MET A 23 -0.29 14.91 -7.87
N THR A 24 -1.59 14.88 -7.58
CA THR A 24 -2.63 14.81 -8.62
C THR A 24 -3.20 16.18 -8.99
N ALA A 25 -2.94 17.21 -8.19
CA ALA A 25 -3.46 18.57 -8.39
C ALA A 25 -2.94 19.25 -9.67
N THR A 26 -1.78 18.83 -10.20
CA THR A 26 -1.19 19.38 -11.43
C THR A 26 -1.58 18.60 -12.69
N LEU A 27 -2.26 17.47 -12.54
CA LEU A 27 -2.68 16.65 -13.67
C LEU A 27 -3.86 17.28 -14.41
N SER A 28 -3.87 17.13 -15.72
CA SER A 28 -5.07 17.41 -16.51
C SER A 28 -6.18 16.42 -16.18
N ALA A 29 -7.44 16.77 -16.48
CA ALA A 29 -8.58 15.89 -16.22
C ALA A 29 -8.43 14.50 -16.89
N GLN A 30 -7.79 14.44 -18.06
CA GLN A 30 -7.52 13.19 -18.77
C GLN A 30 -6.45 12.34 -18.06
N GLU A 31 -5.42 12.97 -17.50
CA GLU A 31 -4.37 12.27 -16.75
C GLU A 31 -4.89 11.81 -15.39
N THR A 32 -5.74 12.60 -14.73
CA THR A 32 -6.41 12.20 -13.48
C THR A 32 -7.31 10.98 -13.67
N ALA A 33 -8.05 10.92 -14.79
CA ALA A 33 -8.86 9.75 -15.13
C ALA A 33 -7.99 8.50 -15.33
N GLN A 34 -6.93 8.60 -16.13
CA GLN A 34 -5.98 7.50 -16.33
C GLN A 34 -5.31 7.04 -15.04
N PHE A 35 -4.96 7.99 -14.15
CA PHE A 35 -4.44 7.67 -12.83
C PHE A 35 -5.46 6.89 -11.98
N GLY A 36 -6.73 7.29 -12.03
CA GLY A 36 -7.82 6.58 -11.35
C GLY A 36 -8.02 5.15 -11.87
N ASP A 37 -7.97 4.97 -13.18
CA ASP A 37 -8.08 3.65 -13.82
C ASP A 37 -6.92 2.73 -13.39
N TRP A 38 -5.68 3.24 -13.47
CA TRP A 38 -4.48 2.50 -13.03
C TRP A 38 -4.51 2.13 -11.55
N MET A 39 -4.93 3.06 -10.68
CA MET A 39 -5.06 2.81 -9.25
C MET A 39 -6.10 1.72 -8.96
N SER A 40 -7.20 1.70 -9.71
CA SER A 40 -8.27 0.71 -9.55
C SER A 40 -7.77 -0.68 -9.92
N GLU A 41 -7.09 -0.82 -11.07
CA GLU A 41 -6.49 -2.09 -11.50
C GLU A 41 -5.46 -2.60 -10.48
N SER A 42 -4.61 -1.71 -9.97
CA SER A 42 -3.61 -2.07 -8.95
C SER A 42 -4.25 -2.56 -7.64
N LEU A 43 -5.40 -2.01 -7.26
CA LEU A 43 -6.14 -2.44 -6.07
C LEU A 43 -6.81 -3.80 -6.30
N ASP A 44 -7.37 -4.05 -7.48
CA ASP A 44 -7.96 -5.34 -7.84
C ASP A 44 -6.90 -6.46 -7.83
N GLU A 45 -5.71 -6.20 -8.38
CA GLU A 45 -4.57 -7.13 -8.31
C GLU A 45 -4.13 -7.41 -6.88
N LEU A 46 -4.05 -6.36 -6.04
CA LEU A 46 -3.71 -6.49 -4.64
C LEU A 46 -4.76 -7.32 -3.90
N GLU A 47 -6.05 -7.06 -4.11
CA GLU A 47 -7.14 -7.82 -3.51
C GLU A 47 -7.06 -9.31 -3.91
N ALA A 48 -6.87 -9.60 -5.19
CA ALA A 48 -6.70 -10.97 -5.68
C ALA A 48 -5.50 -11.66 -5.02
N SER A 49 -4.39 -10.94 -4.82
CA SER A 49 -3.22 -11.48 -4.11
C SER A 49 -3.51 -11.74 -2.62
N LEU A 50 -4.30 -10.88 -1.97
CA LEU A 50 -4.66 -10.99 -0.56
C LEU A 50 -5.67 -12.11 -0.31
N GLN A 51 -6.54 -12.43 -1.27
CA GLN A 51 -7.41 -13.60 -1.20
C GLN A 51 -6.62 -14.91 -1.03
N HIS A 52 -5.37 -14.97 -1.51
CA HIS A 52 -4.49 -16.11 -1.25
C HIS A 52 -4.16 -16.28 0.25
N PHE A 53 -4.08 -15.15 0.97
CA PHE A 53 -3.79 -15.11 2.41
C PHE A 53 -5.06 -15.15 3.28
N SER A 54 -6.26 -15.08 2.70
CA SER A 54 -7.51 -15.26 3.44
C SER A 54 -7.89 -16.74 3.65
N SER A 55 -7.05 -17.68 3.21
CA SER A 55 -7.29 -19.10 3.46
C SER A 55 -7.28 -19.40 4.97
N PRO A 56 -8.10 -20.34 5.47
CA PRO A 56 -8.05 -20.79 6.87
C PRO A 56 -6.65 -21.26 7.28
N GLN A 57 -5.87 -21.76 6.32
CA GLN A 57 -4.51 -22.23 6.51
C GLN A 57 -3.54 -21.07 6.82
N SER A 58 -3.69 -19.94 6.13
CA SER A 58 -2.91 -18.72 6.37
C SER A 58 -3.32 -18.00 7.66
N ARG A 59 -4.58 -18.16 8.10
CA ARG A 59 -5.11 -17.65 9.38
C ARG A 59 -4.74 -18.50 10.60
N GLY A 60 -4.02 -19.60 10.41
CA GLY A 60 -3.69 -20.54 11.50
C GLY A 60 -4.89 -21.37 11.97
N GLU A 61 -6.01 -21.34 11.25
CA GLU A 61 -7.24 -22.08 11.54
C GLU A 61 -7.19 -23.51 10.97
N ALA A 62 -5.99 -24.01 10.64
CA ALA A 62 -5.79 -25.37 10.15
C ALA A 62 -6.41 -26.36 11.15
N VAL A 63 -7.51 -26.95 10.69
CA VAL A 63 -8.38 -27.91 11.36
C VAL A 63 -7.58 -28.81 12.31
N ALA A 64 -7.90 -28.71 13.61
CA ALA A 64 -7.58 -29.73 14.59
C ALA A 64 -8.19 -31.06 14.10
N ARG A 65 -7.40 -31.83 13.35
CA ARG A 65 -7.75 -33.19 12.95
C ARG A 65 -7.66 -34.04 14.23
N ARG A 66 -8.83 -34.40 14.75
CA ARG A 66 -9.00 -35.45 15.75
C ARG A 66 -8.60 -36.80 15.17
#